data_AF-A0A8H9WNE3-F1
#
_entry.id   AF-A0A8H9WNE3-F1
#
_cell.length_a   1.000
_cell.length_b   1.000
_cell.length_c   1.000
_cell.angle_alpha   90.00
_cell.angle_beta   90.00
_cell.angle_gamma   90.00
#
_symmetry.space_group_name_H-M   'P 1'
#
loop_
_entity.id
_entity.type
_entity.pdbx_description
1 polymer ?
#
loop_
_entity_poly.entity_id
_entity_poly.type
_entity_poly.pdbx_seq_one_letter_code
_entity_poly.pdbx_strand_id
1 'polypeptide(L)' 'MTDAAVGVEIELTRDGTTLQSGESNEYGDFKFSGLNSNSGSYTLQFHSSEHGDFEITTDLVQSTYLGTLTLPSPSN' A
#
# COMPACT_ATOMS: atom_id res chain seq x y z
N MET A 1 14.80 4.42 16.02
CA MET A 1 13.76 3.38 16.10
C MET A 1 12.74 3.78 15.07
N THR A 2 12.45 2.93 14.09
CA THR A 2 11.35 3.16 13.15
C THR A 2 10.19 2.36 13.69
N ASP A 3 9.11 3.04 14.07
CA ASP A 3 7.89 2.35 14.52
C ASP A 3 7.17 1.73 13.31
N ALA A 4 6.54 0.58 13.54
CA ALA A 4 5.69 -0.05 12.54
C ALA A 4 4.43 0.79 12.35
N ALA A 5 4.05 1.04 11.10
CA ALA A 5 2.82 1.76 10.80
C ALA A 5 1.64 0.77 10.88
N VAL A 6 1.04 0.64 12.06
CA VAL A 6 -0.06 -0.31 12.35
C VAL A 6 -1.42 0.33 12.10
N GLY A 7 -2.36 -0.41 11.50
CA GLY A 7 -3.72 0.08 11.25
C GLY A 7 -3.80 1.16 10.17
N VAL A 8 -2.82 1.19 9.26
CA VAL A 8 -2.87 2.04 8.06
C VAL A 8 -3.84 1.38 7.09
N GLU A 9 -4.84 2.14 6.65
CA GLU A 9 -5.77 1.66 5.62
C GLU A 9 -5.05 1.72 4.26
N ILE A 10 -5.09 0.62 3.52
CA ILE A 10 -4.47 0.49 2.21
C ILE A 10 -5.52 0.10 1.18
N GLU A 11 -5.64 0.89 0.14
CA GLU A 11 -6.50 0.61 -1.02
C GLU A 11 -5.64 0.27 -2.23
N LEU A 12 -5.92 -0.87 -2.86
CA LEU A 12 -5.36 -1.25 -4.14
C LEU A 12 -6.32 -0.82 -5.24
N THR A 13 -5.91 0.16 -6.03
CA THR A 13 -6.63 0.67 -7.19
C THR A 13 -5.94 0.30 -8.50
N ARG A 14 -6.74 0.18 -9.56
CA ARG A 14 -6.26 0.03 -10.93
C ARG A 14 -7.17 0.83 -11.85
N ASP A 15 -6.60 1.63 -12.74
CA ASP A 15 -7.35 2.47 -13.68
C ASP A 15 -8.42 3.34 -12.97
N GLY A 16 -8.12 3.81 -11.75
CA GLY A 16 -9.04 4.57 -10.91
C GLY A 16 -10.15 3.76 -10.22
N THR A 17 -10.15 2.43 -10.34
CA THR A 17 -11.10 1.53 -9.66
C THR A 17 -10.45 0.82 -8.49
N THR A 18 -11.04 0.92 -7.30
CA THR A 18 -10.61 0.14 -6.12
C THR A 18 -10.95 -1.33 -6.31
N LEU A 19 -9.92 -2.18 -6.27
CA LEU A 19 -10.04 -3.64 -6.43
C LEU A 19 -10.13 -4.35 -5.09
N GLN A 20 -9.30 -3.94 -4.13
CA GLN A 20 -9.23 -4.51 -2.79
C GLN A 20 -8.83 -3.42 -1.80
N SER A 21 -9.28 -3.54 -0.57
CA SER A 21 -8.82 -2.74 0.56
C SER A 21 -8.38 -3.65 1.70
N GLY A 22 -7.52 -3.15 2.57
CA GLY A 22 -7.01 -3.87 3.73
C GLY A 22 -6.33 -2.93 4.70
N GLU A 23 -5.88 -3.45 5.84
CA GLU A 23 -5.16 -2.68 6.85
C GLU A 23 -3.81 -3.32 7.14
N SER A 24 -2.82 -2.51 7.51
CA SER A 24 -1.53 -3.02 7.97
C SER A 24 -1.65 -3.67 9.35
N ASN A 25 -0.95 -4.78 9.53
CA ASN A 25 -0.96 -5.53 10.78
C ASN A 25 -0.05 -4.91 11.87
N GLU A 26 0.10 -5.59 13.01
CA GLU A 26 0.94 -5.15 14.14
C GLU A 26 2.44 -4.93 13.79
N TYR A 27 2.90 -5.45 12.66
CA TYR A 27 4.26 -5.28 12.14
C TYR A 27 4.33 -4.25 11.01
N GLY A 28 3.19 -3.63 10.63
CA GLY A 28 3.10 -2.73 9.48
C GLY A 28 3.05 -3.47 8.14
N ASP A 29 2.93 -4.79 8.14
CA ASP A 29 2.87 -5.60 6.93
C ASP A 29 1.44 -5.69 6.40
N PHE A 30 1.32 -5.74 5.07
CA PHE A 30 0.08 -5.98 4.35
C PHE A 30 0.32 -6.90 3.16
N LYS A 31 -0.73 -7.57 2.70
CA LYS A 31 -0.65 -8.46 1.55
C LYS A 31 -1.97 -8.53 0.80
N PHE A 32 -1.93 -8.13 -0.47
CA PHE A 32 -3.00 -8.40 -1.42
C PHE A 32 -2.73 -9.69 -2.18
N SER A 33 -3.79 -10.46 -2.45
CA SER A 33 -3.70 -11.74 -3.13
C SER A 33 -4.90 -11.97 -4.04
N GLY A 34 -4.76 -12.85 -5.02
CA GLY A 34 -5.78 -13.07 -6.05
C GLY A 34 -5.78 -11.98 -7.13
N LEU A 35 -4.69 -11.24 -7.28
CA LEU A 35 -4.54 -10.24 -8.32
C LEU A 35 -4.34 -10.92 -9.68
N ASN A 36 -5.00 -10.38 -10.70
CA ASN A 36 -4.84 -10.86 -12.08
C ASN A 36 -3.40 -10.66 -12.55
N SER A 37 -2.70 -11.75 -12.86
CA SER A 37 -1.36 -11.72 -13.44
C SER A 37 -1.34 -11.02 -14.82
N ASN A 38 -0.27 -10.27 -15.13
CA ASN A 38 -0.13 -9.44 -16.34
C ASN A 38 -1.16 -8.30 -16.49
N SER A 39 -1.67 -7.76 -15.38
CA SER A 39 -2.68 -6.69 -15.42
C SER A 39 -2.12 -5.27 -15.52
N GLY A 40 -0.80 -5.13 -15.61
CA GLY A 40 -0.14 -3.83 -15.75
C GLY A 40 0.11 -3.14 -14.41
N SER A 41 -0.18 -1.84 -14.36
CA SER A 41 0.16 -0.95 -13.25
C SER A 41 -0.93 -0.91 -12.21
N TYR A 42 -0.55 -1.06 -10.94
CA TYR A 42 -1.45 -0.96 -9.79
C TYR A 42 -1.00 0.20 -8.91
N THR A 43 -1.97 0.91 -8.35
CA THR A 43 -1.72 1.98 -7.40
C THR A 43 -2.19 1.55 -6.02
N LEU A 44 -1.30 1.64 -5.04
CA LEU A 44 -1.60 1.46 -3.63
C LEU A 44 -1.74 2.84 -2.99
N GLN A 45 -2.89 3.12 -2.40
CA GLN A 45 -3.15 4.32 -1.62
C GLN A 45 -3.14 3.94 -0.14
N PHE A 46 -2.31 4.62 0.63
CA PHE A 46 -2.12 4.43 2.05
C PHE A 46 -2.73 5.63 2.76
N HIS A 47 -3.67 5.38 3.65
CA HIS A 47 -4.34 6.38 4.46
C HIS A 47 -3.91 6.18 5.92
N SER A 48 -3.05 7.07 6.40
CA SER A 48 -2.61 7.11 7.78
C SER A 48 -3.13 8.37 8.45
N SER A 49 -3.83 8.21 9.57
CA SER A 49 -4.27 9.35 10.39
C SER A 49 -3.10 10.15 10.97
N GLU A 50 -1.94 9.52 11.15
CA GLU A 50 -0.75 10.14 11.75
C GLU A 50 0.19 10.77 10.70
N HIS A 51 0.29 10.17 9.52
CA HIS A 51 1.25 10.58 8.48
C HIS A 51 0.61 11.21 7.24
N GLY A 52 -0.72 11.17 7.13
CA GLY A 52 -1.47 11.59 5.96
C GLY A 52 -1.55 10.52 4.89
N ASP A 53 -2.03 10.94 3.72
CA ASP A 53 -2.25 10.06 2.57
C ASP A 53 -0.98 9.95 1.72
N PHE A 54 -0.69 8.75 1.25
CA PHE A 54 0.46 8.47 0.40
C PHE A 54 0.09 7.45 -0.67
N GLU A 55 0.64 7.57 -1.88
CA GLU A 55 0.38 6.62 -2.96
C GLU A 55 1.66 6.11 -3.60
N ILE A 56 1.64 4.83 -3.98
CA ILE A 56 2.70 4.18 -4.75
C ILE A 56 2.08 3.48 -5.94
N THR A 57 2.67 3.70 -7.10
CA THR A 57 2.36 2.94 -8.31
C THR A 57 3.45 1.91 -8.58
N THR A 58 3.03 0.68 -8.87
CA THR A 58 3.92 -0.43 -9.18
C THR A 58 3.35 -1.29 -10.29
N ASP A 59 4.21 -1.77 -11.18
CA ASP A 59 3.81 -2.73 -12.22
C ASP A 59 3.83 -4.14 -11.65
N LEU A 60 2.71 -4.85 -11.79
CA LEU A 60 2.49 -6.17 -11.23
C LEU A 60 2.42 -7.21 -12.35
N VAL A 61 3.61 -7.65 -12.78
CA VAL A 61 3.77 -8.74 -13.77
C VAL A 61 3.63 -10.11 -13.08
N GLN A 62 4.16 -10.21 -11.86
CA GLN A 62 4.09 -11.37 -10.97
C GLN A 62 3.94 -10.89 -9.51
N SER A 63 3.98 -11.80 -8.53
CA SER A 63 4.04 -11.41 -7.12
C SER A 63 5.29 -10.56 -6.86
N THR A 64 5.07 -9.30 -6.47
CA THR A 64 6.12 -8.33 -6.19
C THR A 64 6.17 -8.06 -4.70
N TYR A 65 7.37 -8.15 -4.12
CA TYR A 65 7.64 -7.64 -2.79
C TYR A 65 8.15 -6.20 -2.92
N LEU A 66 7.43 -5.25 -2.33
CA LEU A 66 7.74 -3.83 -2.42
C LEU A 66 8.85 -3.37 -1.46
N GLY A 67 9.34 -4.27 -0.60
CA GLY A 67 10.29 -3.93 0.44
C GLY A 67 9.65 -3.17 1.59
N THR A 68 10.46 -2.40 2.31
CA THR A 68 10.00 -1.54 3.39
C THR A 68 9.54 -0.21 2.81
N LEU A 69 8.26 0.11 3.01
CA LEU A 69 7.69 1.40 2.67
C LEU A 69 7.75 2.31 3.90
N THR A 70 8.33 3.49 3.75
CA THR A 70 8.37 4.49 4.82
C THR A 70 7.33 5.56 4.54
N LEU A 71 6.40 5.76 5.46
CA LEU A 71 5.46 6.86 5.38
C LEU A 71 6.23 8.19 5.51
N PRO A 72 6.00 9.17 4.61
CA PRO A 72 6.63 10.46 4.73
C PRO A 72 6.22 11.11 6.05
N SER A 73 7.16 11.77 6.72
CA SER A 73 6.82 12.57 7.89
C SER A 73 5.96 13.75 7.44
N PRO A 74 4.87 14.11 8.15
CA PRO A 74 4.13 15.32 7.83
C PRO A 74 5.11 16.49 7.87
N SER A 75 5.24 17.20 6.74
CA SER A 75 6.11 18.38 6.66
C SER A 75 5.49 19.46 7.55
N ASN A 76 6.18 19.76 8.65
CA ASN A 76 5.80 20.77 9.64
C ASN A 76 6.06 22.19 9.11
#